data_AF-A0A7Z9XRP4-F1
#
_entry.id   AF-A0A7Z9XRP4-F1
#
_cell.length_a   1.000
_cell.length_b   1.000
_cell.length_c   1.000
_cell.angle_alpha   90.00
_cell.angle_beta   90.00
_cell.angle_gamma   90.00
#
_symmetry.space_group_name_H-M   'P 1'
#
loop_
_entity.id
_entity.type
_entity.pdbx_description
1 polymer ?
#
loop_
_entity_poly.entity_id
_entity_poly.type
_entity_poly.pdbx_seq_one_letter_code
_entity_poly.pdbx_strand_id
1 'polypeptide(L)'
;MKNILQKKFVLPLIVLVAVALVVFKVKSKPPVAHEELQYPVRAVEVMTVRKIPYRSHATGFGTVEPRVLIKAKSEVSGKIVYIHPRLRKGASLSKGTVVLRIEPTAFEFSLEQSKAGLSGNESSLLQLEAEEESTRALLNIVRKNLQVQQKEYQRIQEIW
;
A
#
# COMPACT_ATOMS: atom_id res chain seq x y z
N MET A 1 83.98 61.38 86.07
CA MET A 1 83.92 61.27 84.59
C MET A 1 85.34 61.02 84.10
N LYS A 2 85.69 59.80 83.69
CA LYS A 2 87.07 59.47 83.32
C LYS A 2 87.07 58.68 82.00
N ASN A 3 87.59 59.34 80.96
CA ASN A 3 87.59 58.94 79.56
C ASN A 3 88.24 57.56 79.35
N ILE A 4 87.42 56.52 79.25
CA ILE A 4 87.85 55.14 78.92
C ILE A 4 87.99 54.95 77.38
N LEU A 5 87.62 55.96 76.59
CA LEU A 5 87.67 55.93 75.12
C LEU A 5 89.07 56.11 74.49
N GLN A 6 90.14 56.33 75.27
CA GLN A 6 91.50 56.52 74.74
C GLN A 6 92.49 55.37 75.00
N LYS A 7 92.02 54.21 75.51
CA LYS A 7 92.85 52.99 75.56
C LYS A 7 92.80 52.30 74.19
N LYS A 8 93.94 52.20 73.50
CA LYS A 8 94.14 51.56 72.17
C LYS A 8 93.56 50.13 72.05
N PHE A 9 93.18 49.48 73.15
CA PHE A 9 92.61 48.13 73.21
C PHE A 9 91.08 48.05 73.32
N VAL A 10 90.36 49.15 73.62
CA VAL A 10 88.89 49.10 73.83
C VAL A 10 88.12 49.05 72.50
N LEU A 11 88.63 49.76 71.48
CA LEU A 11 88.04 49.83 70.15
C LEU A 11 88.02 48.47 69.42
N PRO A 12 89.11 47.67 69.37
CA PRO A 12 89.04 46.34 68.75
C PRO A 12 88.12 45.37 69.49
N LEU A 13 88.00 45.48 70.82
CA LEU A 13 87.12 44.61 71.61
C LEU A 13 85.64 44.85 71.29
N ILE A 14 85.21 46.10 71.16
CA ILE A 14 83.82 46.45 70.79
C ILE A 14 83.50 45.95 69.38
N VAL A 15 84.43 46.11 68.44
CA VAL A 15 84.25 45.62 67.05
C VAL A 15 84.13 44.10 67.05
N LEU A 16 84.96 43.39 67.82
CA LEU A 16 84.92 41.93 67.90
C LEU A 16 83.60 41.41 68.48
N VAL A 17 83.08 42.06 69.53
CA VAL A 17 81.76 41.72 70.12
C VAL A 17 80.62 42.02 69.14
N ALA A 18 80.68 43.15 68.42
CA ALA A 18 79.67 43.50 67.42
C ALA A 18 79.63 42.49 66.26
N VAL A 19 80.80 42.09 65.75
CA VAL A 19 80.89 41.07 64.68
C VAL A 19 80.36 39.71 65.17
N ALA A 20 80.71 39.31 66.39
CA ALA A 20 80.21 38.06 66.98
C ALA A 20 78.67 38.04 67.07
N LEU A 21 78.05 39.15 67.49
CA LEU A 21 76.59 39.28 67.57
C LEU A 21 75.90 39.20 66.20
N VAL A 22 76.48 39.83 65.17
CA VAL A 22 75.93 39.78 63.80
C VAL A 22 75.98 38.36 63.25
N VAL A 23 77.11 37.67 63.41
CA VAL A 23 77.28 36.28 62.94
C VAL A 23 76.28 35.34 63.64
N PHE A 24 76.07 35.51 64.95
CA PHE A 24 75.11 34.71 65.70
C PHE A 24 73.66 34.89 65.21
N LYS A 25 73.27 36.14 64.90
CA LYS A 25 71.92 36.47 64.39
C LYS A 25 71.67 35.94 62.98
N VAL A 26 72.68 35.93 62.11
CA VAL A 26 72.53 35.42 60.73
C VAL A 26 72.43 33.89 60.72
N LYS A 27 73.23 33.21 61.55
CA LYS A 27 73.23 31.74 61.61
C LYS A 27 71.97 31.16 62.27
N SER A 28 71.28 31.95 63.10
CA SER A 28 70.07 31.52 63.82
C SER A 28 68.75 31.81 63.06
N LYS A 29 68.81 32.24 61.80
CA LYS A 29 67.59 32.36 60.99
C LYS A 29 67.23 30.97 60.45
N PRO A 30 66.07 30.38 60.84
CA PRO A 30 65.62 29.13 60.25
C PRO A 30 65.29 29.34 58.76
N PRO A 31 65.56 28.35 57.89
CA PRO A 31 65.22 28.43 56.49
C PRO A 31 63.70 28.50 56.32
N VAL A 32 63.24 29.37 55.42
CA VAL A 32 61.82 29.61 55.15
C VAL A 32 61.26 28.39 54.42
N ALA A 33 60.47 27.57 55.13
CA ALA A 33 59.74 26.47 54.54
C ALA A 33 58.67 27.03 53.59
N HIS A 34 58.75 26.68 52.31
CA HIS A 34 57.72 27.00 51.33
C HIS A 34 56.67 25.89 51.40
N GLU A 35 55.43 26.24 51.80
CA GLU A 35 54.30 25.32 51.67
C GLU A 35 53.92 25.23 50.19
N GLU A 36 54.01 24.03 49.61
CA GLU A 36 53.42 23.75 48.30
C GLU A 36 51.89 23.83 48.43
N LEU A 37 51.29 24.79 47.73
CA LEU A 37 49.83 24.96 47.67
C LEU A 37 49.19 23.72 47.07
N GLN A 38 48.66 22.82 47.91
CA GLN A 38 47.84 21.71 47.45
C GLN A 38 46.41 22.21 47.17
N TYR A 39 46.05 22.29 45.90
CA TYR A 39 44.68 22.59 45.50
C TYR A 39 43.75 21.43 45.91
N PRO A 40 42.55 21.70 46.46
CA PRO A 40 41.62 20.65 46.82
C PRO A 40 41.11 19.91 45.58
N VAL A 41 41.33 18.60 45.54
CA VAL A 41 40.83 17.72 44.48
C VAL A 41 39.30 17.67 44.57
N ARG A 42 38.61 18.24 43.58
CA ARG A 42 37.15 18.18 43.48
C ARG A 42 36.75 16.85 42.86
N ALA A 43 35.99 16.05 43.60
CA ALA A 43 35.38 14.85 43.05
C ALA A 43 34.36 15.26 41.98
N VAL A 44 34.55 14.76 40.77
CA VAL A 44 33.63 14.93 39.64
C VAL A 44 33.10 13.56 39.25
N GLU A 45 31.82 13.52 38.90
CA GLU A 45 31.19 12.31 38.41
C GLU A 45 31.54 12.13 36.92
N VAL A 46 32.09 10.97 36.58
CA VAL A 46 32.43 10.60 35.21
C VAL A 46 31.74 9.30 34.83
N MET A 47 31.27 9.22 33.60
CA MET A 47 30.73 7.98 33.03
C MET A 47 31.51 7.61 31.77
N THR A 48 31.80 6.32 31.61
CA THR A 48 32.47 5.79 30.41
C THR A 48 31.44 5.41 29.36
N VAL A 49 31.44 6.10 28.22
CA VAL A 49 30.45 5.87 27.16
C VAL A 49 30.90 4.73 26.24
N ARG A 50 29.97 3.83 25.88
CA ARG A 50 30.19 2.76 24.89
C ARG A 50 29.34 2.99 23.64
N LYS A 51 29.92 2.79 22.46
CA LYS A 51 29.20 2.88 21.18
C LYS A 51 28.19 1.75 21.07
N ILE A 52 26.91 2.11 20.89
CA ILE A 52 25.83 1.17 20.61
C ILE A 52 25.33 1.36 19.17
N PRO A 53 24.96 0.27 18.45
CA PRO A 53 24.34 0.39 17.15
C PRO A 53 22.93 0.97 17.31
N TYR A 54 22.81 2.28 17.09
CA TYR A 54 21.53 2.98 17.11
C TYR A 54 21.07 3.25 15.68
N ARG A 55 19.85 2.81 15.36
CA ARG A 55 19.19 3.13 14.08
C ARG A 55 18.06 4.12 14.35
N SER A 56 18.23 5.33 13.84
CA SER A 56 17.14 6.33 13.84
C SER A 56 15.98 5.80 13.00
N HIS A 57 14.79 5.76 13.57
CA HIS A 57 13.55 5.46 12.87
C HIS A 57 12.71 6.74 12.83
N ALA A 58 12.24 7.09 11.65
CA ALA A 58 11.27 8.17 11.46
C ALA A 58 9.99 7.55 10.88
N THR A 59 8.86 7.79 11.55
CA THR A 59 7.55 7.33 11.09
C THR A 59 6.89 8.46 10.31
N GLY A 60 6.70 8.27 9.00
CA GLY A 60 5.91 9.16 8.16
C GLY A 60 4.51 8.60 7.93
N PHE A 61 3.51 9.47 7.92
CA PHE A 61 2.14 9.11 7.52
C PHE A 61 1.92 9.46 6.06
N GLY A 62 1.17 8.62 5.35
CA GLY A 62 0.80 8.85 3.96
C GLY A 62 -0.53 8.17 3.66
N THR A 63 -1.17 8.60 2.58
CA THR A 63 -2.44 8.03 2.11
C THR A 63 -2.15 6.93 1.11
N VAL A 64 -2.84 5.79 1.25
CA VAL A 64 -2.82 4.73 0.24
C VAL A 64 -3.98 4.93 -0.72
N GLU A 65 -3.70 4.95 -2.01
CA GLU A 65 -4.71 5.04 -3.07
C GLU A 65 -4.78 3.74 -3.86
N PRO A 66 -5.98 3.27 -4.24
CA PRO A 66 -6.12 2.10 -5.06
C PRO A 66 -5.59 2.37 -6.47
N ARG A 67 -4.72 1.49 -6.98
CA ARG A 67 -4.22 1.58 -8.36
C ARG A 67 -5.35 1.51 -9.40
N VAL A 68 -6.42 0.78 -9.10
CA VAL A 68 -7.59 0.61 -9.97
C VAL A 68 -8.85 0.65 -9.11
N LEU A 69 -9.80 1.50 -9.49
CA LEU A 69 -11.11 1.59 -8.86
C LEU A 69 -12.19 1.21 -9.87
N ILE A 70 -12.85 0.07 -9.65
CA ILE A 70 -13.92 -0.40 -10.53
C ILE A 70 -15.26 -0.02 -9.91
N LYS A 71 -16.05 0.79 -10.63
CA LYS A 71 -17.46 1.03 -10.30
C LYS A 71 -18.30 0.01 -11.06
N ALA A 72 -18.57 -1.14 -10.44
CA ALA A 72 -19.44 -2.15 -11.02
C ALA A 72 -20.88 -1.63 -11.10
N LYS A 73 -21.49 -1.74 -12.28
CA LYS A 73 -22.92 -1.50 -12.51
C LYS A 73 -23.53 -2.81 -12.98
N SER A 74 -24.79 -3.06 -12.65
CA SER A 74 -25.52 -4.18 -13.24
C SER A 74 -25.88 -3.85 -14.68
N GLU A 75 -25.76 -4.83 -15.58
CA GLU A 75 -26.21 -4.71 -16.97
C GLU A 75 -27.74 -4.73 -17.05
N VAL A 76 -28.38 -5.39 -16.09
CA VAL A 76 -29.83 -5.54 -16.00
C VAL A 76 -30.37 -4.99 -14.68
N SER A 77 -31.59 -4.50 -14.73
CA SER A 77 -32.36 -4.11 -13.54
C SER A 77 -33.08 -5.33 -12.97
N GLY A 78 -33.10 -5.47 -11.65
CA GLY A 78 -33.84 -6.54 -11.00
C GLY A 78 -33.62 -6.58 -9.48
N LYS A 79 -34.36 -7.46 -8.82
CA LYS A 79 -34.26 -7.67 -7.37
C LYS A 79 -32.99 -8.47 -7.04
N ILE A 80 -32.25 -8.03 -6.03
CA ILE A 80 -31.07 -8.78 -5.55
C ILE A 80 -31.55 -9.90 -4.62
N VAL A 81 -31.21 -11.14 -4.97
CA VAL A 81 -31.56 -12.34 -4.17
C VAL A 81 -30.39 -12.88 -3.36
N TYR A 82 -29.17 -12.48 -3.69
CA TYR A 82 -27.96 -12.92 -2.98
C TYR A 82 -26.89 -11.84 -2.98
N ILE A 83 -26.24 -11.70 -1.84
CA ILE A 83 -25.06 -10.84 -1.63
C ILE A 83 -23.98 -11.70 -0.98
N HIS A 84 -22.77 -11.65 -1.53
CA HIS A 84 -21.66 -12.43 -1.01
C HIS A 84 -21.28 -11.96 0.43
N PRO A 85 -21.13 -12.86 1.42
CA PRO A 85 -20.88 -12.46 2.82
C PRO A 85 -19.59 -11.66 3.04
N ARG A 86 -18.58 -11.93 2.21
CA ARG A 86 -17.29 -11.21 2.20
C ARG A 86 -17.30 -9.91 1.38
N LEU A 87 -18.43 -9.49 0.82
CA LEU A 87 -18.55 -8.19 0.16
C LEU A 87 -18.60 -7.09 1.23
N ARG A 88 -17.43 -6.71 1.75
CA ARG A 88 -17.25 -5.66 2.75
C ARG A 88 -16.08 -4.76 2.38
N LYS A 89 -16.09 -3.52 2.87
CA LYS A 89 -14.99 -2.58 2.64
C LYS A 89 -13.66 -3.18 3.11
N GLY A 90 -12.66 -3.22 2.24
CA GLY A 90 -11.33 -3.77 2.52
C GLY A 90 -11.22 -5.30 2.39
N ALA A 91 -12.30 -6.01 2.05
CA ALA A 91 -12.23 -7.44 1.81
C ALA A 91 -11.67 -7.76 0.41
N SER A 92 -10.93 -8.86 0.31
CA SER A 92 -10.42 -9.39 -0.96
C SER A 92 -11.26 -10.56 -1.45
N LEU A 93 -11.61 -10.54 -2.73
CA LEU A 93 -12.39 -11.58 -3.41
C LEU A 93 -11.55 -12.12 -4.57
N SER A 94 -11.53 -13.44 -4.73
CA SER A 94 -10.85 -14.08 -5.87
C SER A 94 -11.60 -13.78 -7.16
N LYS A 95 -10.87 -13.79 -8.29
CA LYS A 95 -11.44 -13.64 -9.63
C LYS A 95 -12.51 -14.72 -9.87
N GLY A 96 -13.64 -14.34 -10.48
CA GLY A 96 -14.76 -15.24 -10.77
C GLY A 96 -15.72 -15.47 -9.60
N THR A 97 -15.49 -14.86 -8.43
CA THR A 97 -16.41 -14.99 -7.30
C THR A 97 -17.72 -14.25 -7.59
N VAL A 98 -18.86 -14.93 -7.40
CA VAL A 98 -20.18 -14.31 -7.49
C VAL A 98 -20.36 -13.34 -6.33
N VAL A 99 -20.38 -12.05 -6.65
CA VAL A 99 -20.51 -10.96 -5.68
C VAL A 99 -21.97 -10.72 -5.31
N LEU A 100 -22.84 -10.71 -6.33
CA LEU A 100 -24.25 -10.40 -6.26
C LEU A 100 -25.00 -11.32 -7.23
N ARG A 101 -26.23 -11.69 -6.90
CA ARG A 101 -27.15 -12.39 -7.83
C ARG A 101 -28.45 -11.62 -7.92
N ILE A 102 -28.86 -11.34 -9.15
CA ILE A 102 -30.16 -10.75 -9.49
C ILE A 102 -31.15 -11.90 -9.73
N GLU A 103 -32.40 -11.71 -9.33
CA GLU A 103 -33.48 -12.68 -9.53
C GLU A 103 -33.64 -13.01 -11.03
N PRO A 104 -33.50 -14.29 -11.44
CA PRO A 104 -33.50 -14.66 -12.86
C PRO A 104 -34.90 -14.92 -13.42
N THR A 105 -35.92 -15.05 -12.57
CA THR A 105 -37.24 -15.57 -12.91
C THR A 105 -37.87 -14.91 -14.13
N ALA A 106 -37.84 -13.57 -14.21
CA ALA A 106 -38.39 -12.84 -15.35
C ALA A 106 -37.64 -13.11 -16.67
N PHE A 107 -36.31 -13.27 -16.60
CA PHE A 107 -35.48 -13.58 -17.76
C PHE A 107 -35.67 -15.03 -18.22
N GLU A 108 -35.81 -15.96 -17.27
CA GLU A 108 -36.10 -17.36 -17.57
C GLU A 108 -37.47 -17.51 -18.24
N PHE A 109 -38.50 -16.83 -17.72
CA PHE A 109 -39.81 -16.81 -18.38
C PHE A 109 -39.77 -16.23 -19.78
N SER A 110 -39.07 -15.10 -19.97
CA SER A 110 -38.90 -14.50 -21.30
C SER A 110 -38.18 -15.45 -22.26
N LEU A 111 -37.15 -16.16 -21.78
CA LEU A 111 -36.40 -17.12 -22.57
C LEU A 111 -37.28 -18.30 -23.00
N GLU A 112 -38.05 -18.87 -22.07
CA GLU A 112 -38.98 -19.97 -22.38
C GLU A 112 -40.10 -19.54 -23.33
N GLN A 113 -40.61 -18.31 -23.18
CA GLN A 113 -41.59 -17.76 -24.12
C GLN A 113 -41.00 -17.62 -25.53
N SER A 114 -39.76 -17.12 -25.66
CA SER A 114 -39.09 -17.03 -26.96
C SER A 114 -38.83 -18.41 -27.58
N LYS A 115 -38.45 -19.41 -26.78
CA LYS A 115 -38.27 -20.79 -27.26
C LYS A 115 -39.59 -21.41 -27.72
N ALA A 116 -40.67 -21.21 -26.97
CA ALA A 116 -42.00 -21.66 -27.38
C ALA A 116 -42.45 -21.00 -28.69
N GLY A 117 -42.19 -19.70 -28.84
CA GLY A 117 -42.44 -18.98 -30.09
C GLY A 117 -41.64 -19.53 -31.27
N LEU A 118 -40.35 -19.84 -31.06
CA LEU A 118 -39.50 -20.47 -32.07
C LEU A 118 -40.06 -21.84 -32.50
N SER A 119 -40.40 -22.70 -31.55
CA SER A 119 -40.96 -24.02 -31.83
C SER A 119 -42.31 -23.95 -32.56
N GLY A 120 -43.15 -22.97 -32.21
CA GLY A 120 -44.39 -22.69 -32.95
C GLY A 120 -44.13 -22.30 -34.40
N ASN A 121 -43.16 -21.39 -34.63
CA ASN A 121 -42.79 -20.97 -35.98
C ASN A 121 -42.18 -22.11 -36.82
N GLU A 122 -41.34 -22.95 -36.22
CA GLU A 122 -40.78 -24.15 -36.87
C GLU A 122 -41.89 -25.12 -37.28
N SER A 123 -42.89 -25.32 -36.42
CA SER A 123 -44.05 -26.17 -36.73
C SER A 123 -44.88 -25.59 -37.88
N SER A 124 -45.10 -24.27 -37.90
CA SER A 124 -45.78 -23.59 -39.01
C SER A 124 -45.00 -23.67 -40.31
N LEU A 125 -43.67 -23.56 -40.25
CA LEU A 125 -42.81 -23.73 -41.43
C LEU A 125 -42.95 -25.14 -42.01
N LEU A 126 -42.86 -26.18 -41.18
CA LEU A 126 -43.05 -27.57 -41.61
C LEU A 126 -44.43 -27.80 -42.24
N GLN A 127 -45.48 -27.18 -41.68
CA GLN A 127 -46.82 -27.26 -42.26
C GLN A 127 -46.89 -26.59 -43.64
N LEU A 128 -46.31 -25.40 -43.78
CA LEU A 128 -46.27 -24.67 -45.06
C LEU A 128 -45.46 -25.41 -46.12
N GLU A 129 -44.34 -26.04 -45.74
CA GLU A 129 -43.54 -26.86 -46.66
C GLU A 129 -44.33 -28.07 -47.16
N ALA A 130 -45.06 -28.75 -46.28
CA ALA A 130 -45.93 -29.87 -46.67
C ALA A 130 -47.11 -29.42 -47.57
N GLU A 131 -47.70 -28.26 -47.27
CA GLU A 131 -48.77 -27.67 -48.09
C GLU A 131 -48.24 -27.24 -49.47
N GLU A 132 -47.03 -26.69 -49.53
CA GLU A 132 -46.36 -26.35 -50.78
C GLU A 132 -46.13 -27.60 -51.64
N GLU A 133 -45.61 -28.68 -51.04
CA GLU A 133 -45.36 -29.95 -51.73
C GLU A 133 -46.66 -30.52 -52.33
N SER A 134 -47.72 -30.57 -51.54
CA SER A 134 -49.05 -31.03 -51.97
C SER A 134 -49.61 -30.16 -53.12
N THR A 135 -49.48 -28.85 -52.99
CA THR A 135 -49.95 -27.89 -54.00
C THR A 135 -49.18 -28.04 -55.32
N ARG A 136 -47.86 -28.25 -55.27
CA ARG A 136 -47.04 -28.52 -56.45
C ARG A 136 -47.43 -29.85 -57.11
N ALA A 137 -47.71 -30.88 -56.34
CA ALA A 137 -48.19 -32.17 -56.86
C ALA A 137 -49.55 -32.01 -57.56
N LEU A 138 -50.49 -31.28 -56.97
CA LEU A 138 -51.80 -30.99 -57.56
C LEU A 138 -51.65 -30.19 -58.86
N LEU A 139 -50.81 -29.16 -58.87
CA LEU A 139 -50.54 -28.34 -60.06
C LEU A 139 -50.05 -29.19 -61.24
N ASN A 140 -49.19 -30.18 -60.97
CA ASN A 140 -48.69 -31.09 -61.99
C ASN A 140 -49.81 -31.97 -62.57
N ILE A 141 -50.74 -32.45 -61.74
CA ILE A 141 -51.90 -33.23 -62.20
C ILE A 141 -52.81 -32.37 -63.07
N VAL A 142 -53.14 -31.15 -62.62
CA VAL A 142 -54.00 -30.22 -63.38
C VAL A 142 -53.38 -29.88 -64.73
N ARG A 143 -52.06 -29.63 -64.78
CA ARG A 143 -51.34 -29.38 -66.04
C ARG A 143 -51.40 -30.57 -66.99
N LYS A 144 -51.23 -31.81 -66.49
CA LYS A 144 -51.38 -33.03 -67.30
C LYS A 144 -52.79 -33.15 -67.87
N ASN A 145 -53.83 -32.92 -67.04
CA ASN A 145 -55.22 -32.97 -67.47
C ASN A 145 -55.52 -31.91 -68.54
N LEU A 146 -55.03 -30.69 -68.35
CA LEU A 146 -55.17 -29.61 -69.33
C LEU A 146 -54.55 -29.99 -70.68
N GLN A 147 -53.37 -30.62 -70.67
CA GLN A 147 -52.71 -31.08 -71.89
C GLN A 147 -53.54 -32.16 -72.62
N VAL A 148 -54.15 -33.09 -71.88
CA VAL A 148 -55.03 -34.11 -72.45
C VAL A 148 -56.28 -33.46 -73.07
N GLN A 149 -56.92 -32.54 -72.36
CA GLN A 149 -58.08 -31.81 -72.87
C GLN A 149 -57.75 -30.99 -74.12
N GLN A 150 -56.59 -30.34 -74.15
CA GLN A 150 -56.14 -29.57 -75.32
C GLN A 150 -55.92 -30.48 -76.53
N LYS A 151 -55.33 -31.66 -76.35
CA LYS A 151 -55.18 -32.64 -77.43
C LYS A 151 -56.53 -33.14 -77.95
N GLU A 152 -57.47 -33.41 -77.05
CA GLU A 152 -58.81 -33.86 -77.44
C GLU A 152 -59.58 -32.77 -78.19
N TYR A 153 -59.45 -31.51 -77.75
CA TYR A 153 -60.02 -30.36 -78.47
C TYR A 153 -59.47 -30.25 -79.90
N GLN A 154 -58.15 -30.36 -80.07
CA GLN A 154 -57.51 -30.34 -81.40
C GLN A 154 -58.00 -31.49 -82.29
N ARG A 155 -58.09 -32.71 -81.74
CA ARG A 155 -58.63 -33.88 -82.45
C ARG A 155 -60.05 -33.64 -82.98
N ILE A 156 -60.90 -33.01 -82.17
CA ILE A 156 -62.28 -32.69 -82.58
C ILE A 156 -62.28 -31.63 -83.70
N GLN A 157 -61.39 -30.63 -83.64
CA GLN A 157 -61.29 -29.61 -84.69
C GLN A 157 -60.75 -30.14 -86.02
N GLU A 158 -59.93 -31.20 -86.02
CA GLU A 158 -59.43 -31.83 -87.27
C GLU A 158 -60.45 -32.75 -87.95
N ILE A 159 -61.49 -33.18 -87.22
CA ILE A 159 -62.52 -34.12 -87.71
C ILE A 159 -63.71 -33.40 -88.39
N TRP A 160 -63.85 -32.09 -88.15
CA TRP A 160 -64.90 -31.22 -88.68
C TRP A 160 -64.33 -30.18 -89.64
#